data_AF-A0A1H7WSN0-F1
#
_entry.id   AF-A0A1H7WSN0-F1
#
_cell.length_a   1.000
_cell.length_b   1.000
_cell.length_c   1.000
_cell.angle_alpha   90.00
_cell.angle_beta   90.00
_cell.angle_gamma   90.00
#
_symmetry.space_group_name_H-M   'P 1'
#
loop_
_entity.id
_entity.type
_entity.pdbx_description
1 polymer ?
#
loop_
_entity_poly.entity_id
_entity_poly.type
_entity_poly.pdbx_seq_one_letter_code
_entity_poly.pdbx_strand_id
1 'polypeptide(L)' 'MLKTITRLQGKSVVVELPSNNGIKLDPDQEYIVVYTQDGTIILVPANEDPFLEMGTAKVTTQKASI' A
#
# COMPACT_ATOMS: atom_id res chain seq x y z
N MET A 1 9.94 -14.71 -9.05
CA MET A 1 8.51 -14.92 -8.71
C MET A 1 8.46 -15.80 -7.48
N LEU A 2 7.89 -15.30 -6.38
CA LEU A 2 7.73 -16.07 -5.14
C LEU A 2 6.35 -16.71 -5.12
N LYS A 3 6.24 -17.88 -4.49
CA LYS A 3 4.99 -18.60 -4.30
C LYS A 3 4.72 -18.71 -2.80
N THR A 4 3.45 -18.61 -2.44
CA THR A 4 2.97 -18.84 -1.08
C THR A 4 1.66 -19.62 -1.14
N ILE A 5 1.24 -20.18 -0.01
CA ILE A 5 0.00 -20.93 0.11
C ILE A 5 -0.87 -20.32 1.20
N THR A 6 -2.16 -20.21 0.92
CA THR A 6 -3.15 -19.73 1.90
C THR A 6 -3.39 -20.78 2.98
N ARG A 7 -3.70 -20.33 4.20
CA ARG A 7 -4.04 -21.18 5.35
C ARG A 7 -5.31 -20.67 6.01
N LEU A 8 -6.10 -21.57 6.61
CA LEU A 8 -7.24 -21.20 7.44
C LEU A 8 -6.77 -20.88 8.86
N GLN A 9 -7.20 -19.75 9.41
CA GLN A 9 -7.05 -19.39 10.82
C GLN A 9 -8.40 -18.93 11.37
N GLY A 10 -8.97 -19.72 12.28
CA GLY A 10 -10.34 -19.51 12.75
C GLY A 10 -11.34 -19.59 11.59
N LYS A 11 -12.04 -18.48 11.33
CA LYS A 11 -12.99 -18.34 10.20
C LYS A 11 -12.41 -17.54 9.03
N SER A 12 -11.12 -17.20 9.08
CA SER A 12 -10.45 -16.35 8.12
C SER A 12 -9.46 -17.14 7.26
N VAL A 13 -9.29 -16.72 6.01
CA VAL A 13 -8.20 -17.18 5.15
C VAL A 13 -7.04 -16.20 5.30
N VAL A 14 -5.85 -16.72 5.60
CA VAL A 14 -4.62 -15.96 5.78
C VAL A 14 -3.64 -16.33 4.67
N VAL A 15 -2.94 -15.32 4.14
CA VAL A 15 -1.85 -15.50 3.19
C VAL A 15 -0.54 -15.02 3.82
N GLU A 16 0.49 -15.85 3.76
CA GLU A 16 1.83 -15.44 4.16
C GLU A 16 2.46 -14.70 2.97
N LEU A 17 2.75 -13.42 3.15
CA LEU A 17 3.42 -12.63 2.11
C LEU A 17 4.93 -12.89 2.21
N PRO A 18 5.55 -13.53 1.20
CA PRO A 18 6.95 -13.90 1.27
C PRO A 18 7.83 -12.65 1.14
N SER A 19 8.82 -12.52 2.02
CA SER A 19 9.79 -11.44 1.95
C SER A 19 10.64 -11.57 0.68
N ASN A 20 10.77 -10.49 -0.08
CA ASN A 20 11.58 -10.45 -1.30
C ASN A 20 12.55 -9.27 -1.25
N ASN A 21 13.83 -9.52 -1.54
CA ASN A 21 14.84 -8.50 -1.85
C ASN A 21 14.81 -7.24 -0.95
N GLY A 22 14.68 -7.41 0.37
CA GLY A 22 14.76 -6.31 1.34
C GLY A 22 13.46 -5.52 1.56
N ILE A 23 12.36 -5.87 0.88
CA ILE A 23 11.04 -5.34 1.24
C ILE A 23 10.58 -6.07 2.49
N LYS A 24 10.63 -5.36 3.62
CA LYS A 24 10.13 -5.81 4.90
C LYS A 24 8.68 -5.36 5.02
N LEU A 25 7.79 -6.30 5.31
CA LEU A 25 6.43 -5.99 5.70
C LEU A 25 6.44 -5.73 7.20
N ASP A 26 5.94 -4.56 7.60
CA ASP A 26 5.82 -4.24 9.01
C ASP A 26 4.67 -5.02 9.64
N PRO A 27 4.84 -5.51 10.87
CA PRO A 27 3.74 -6.13 11.61
C PRO A 27 2.62 -5.10 11.80
N ASP A 28 1.38 -5.57 11.79
CA ASP A 28 0.17 -4.76 12.02
C ASP A 28 -0.07 -3.62 11.00
N GLN A 29 0.65 -3.61 9.87
CA GLN A 29 0.40 -2.71 8.76
C GLN A 29 -0.95 -3.01 8.10
N GLU A 30 -1.80 -1.99 7.96
CA GLU A 30 -3.08 -2.10 7.25
C GLU A 30 -2.89 -1.90 5.73
N TYR A 31 -3.69 -2.65 4.96
CA TYR A 31 -3.70 -2.58 3.50
C TYR A 31 -5.13 -2.46 2.98
N ILE A 32 -5.30 -1.64 1.95
CA ILE A 32 -6.49 -1.61 1.10
C ILE A 32 -6.39 -2.79 0.13
N VAL A 33 -7.45 -3.59 0.07
CA VAL A 33 -7.54 -4.77 -0.80
C VAL A 33 -8.32 -4.41 -2.06
N VAL A 34 -7.69 -4.57 -3.22
CA VAL A 34 -8.33 -4.37 -4.53
C VAL A 34 -8.38 -5.69 -5.27
N TYR A 35 -9.59 -6.07 -5.69
CA TYR A 35 -9.84 -7.23 -6.54
C TYR A 35 -9.95 -6.78 -8.00
N THR A 36 -9.11 -7.34 -8.86
CA THR A 36 -9.16 -7.10 -10.30
C THR A 36 -9.97 -8.19 -11.01
N GLN A 37 -10.39 -7.93 -12.25
CA GLN A 37 -11.23 -8.84 -13.02
C GLN A 37 -10.54 -10.17 -13.39
N ASP A 38 -9.21 -10.17 -13.47
CA ASP A 38 -8.39 -11.36 -13.75
C ASP A 38 -8.14 -12.23 -12.50
N GLY A 39 -8.70 -11.86 -11.35
CA GLY A 39 -8.53 -12.57 -10.08
C GLY A 39 -7.24 -12.23 -9.34
N THR A 40 -6.46 -11.25 -9.82
CA THR A 40 -5.33 -10.71 -9.07
C THR A 40 -5.83 -9.94 -7.85
N ILE A 41 -5.14 -10.12 -6.72
CA ILE A 41 -5.39 -9.35 -5.50
C ILE A 41 -4.22 -8.38 -5.33
N ILE A 42 -4.53 -7.08 -5.25
CA ILE A 42 -3.56 -6.02 -5.02
C ILE A 42 -3.73 -5.52 -3.59
N LEU A 43 -2.63 -5.45 -2.84
CA LEU A 43 -2.57 -4.89 -1.50
C LEU A 43 -1.84 -3.54 -1.56
N VAL A 44 -2.50 -2.46 -1.15
CA VAL A 44 -1.94 -1.10 -1.11
C VAL A 44 -1.82 -0.66 0.35
N PRO A 45 -0.65 -0.26 0.86
CA PRO A 45 -0.52 0.23 2.23
C PRO A 45 -1.49 1.39 2.51
N ALA A 46 -2.26 1.30 3.59
CA ALA A 46 -3.28 2.31 3.91
C ALA A 46 -2.70 3.64 4.42
N ASN A 47 -1.45 3.66 4.87
CA ASN A 47 -0.72 4.81 5.40
C ASN A 47 -0.02 5.66 4.32
N GLU A 48 0.08 5.16 3.09
CA GLU A 48 0.47 5.99 1.95
C GLU A 48 -0.77 6.76 1.49
N ASP A 49 -1.02 7.93 2.10
CA ASP A 49 -2.02 8.86 1.59
C ASP A 49 -1.62 9.24 0.13
N PRO A 50 -2.42 8.86 -0.88
CA PRO A 50 -2.09 9.07 -2.28
C PRO A 50 -2.04 10.55 -2.67
N PHE A 51 -2.46 11.46 -1.78
CA PHE A 51 -2.37 12.91 -1.96
C PHE A 51 -1.11 13.54 -1.34
N LEU A 52 -0.30 12.81 -0.59
CA LEU A 52 0.93 13.37 -0.01
C LEU A 52 2.03 13.63 -1.05
N GLU A 53 2.02 12.95 -2.20
CA GLU A 53 2.94 13.28 -3.31
C GLU A 53 2.43 14.41 -4.22
N MET A 54 1.15 14.81 -4.14
CA MET A 54 0.60 15.96 -4.86
C MET A 54 0.36 17.15 -3.94
N GLY A 55 1.42 17.68 -3.32
CA GLY A 55 1.21 18.76 -2.34
C GLY A 55 2.39 19.50 -1.75
N THR A 56 3.54 19.57 -2.43
CA THR A 56 4.53 20.64 -2.13
C THR A 56 4.92 21.43 -3.39
N ALA A 57 3.94 21.74 -4.23
CA ALA A 57 4.04 22.97 -5.00
C ALA A 57 3.99 24.11 -3.99
N LYS A 58 5.17 24.62 -3.60
CA LYS A 58 5.30 25.88 -2.87
C LYS A 58 4.50 26.92 -3.63
N VAL A 59 3.32 27.27 -3.13
CA VAL A 59 2.63 28.49 -3.57
C VAL A 59 3.46 29.63 -3.03
N THR A 60 4.47 30.02 -3.79
CA THR A 60 5.14 31.30 -3.62
C THR A 60 4.13 32.36 -4.02
N THR A 61 3.37 32.85 -3.04
CA THR A 61 2.66 34.12 -3.19
C THR A 61 3.73 35.18 -3.41
N GLN A 62 4.00 35.52 -4.68
CA GLN A 62 4.67 36.78 -5.00
C GLN A 62 3.79 37.89 -4.45
N LYS A 63 4.23 38.48 -3.34
CA LYS A 63 3.71 39.77 -2.88
C LYS A 63 4.02 40.76 -3.99
N ALA A 64 2.99 41.21 -4.70
CA ALA A 64 3.11 42.29 -5.67
C ALA A 64 3.65 43.53 -4.95
N SER A 65 4.73 44.10 -5.50
CA SER A 65 5.28 45.38 -5.10
C SER A 65 4.25 46.49 -5.31
N ILE A 66 4.09 47.33 -4.29
CA ILE A 66 3.68 48.73 -4.39
C ILE A 66 4.47 49.50 -3.34
#